data_AF-A0AAT9HI32-F1
#
_entry.id   AF-A0AAT9HI32-F1
#
_cell.length_a   1.000
_cell.length_b   1.000
_cell.length_c   1.000
_cell.angle_alpha   90.00
_cell.angle_beta   90.00
_cell.angle_gamma   90.00
#
_symmetry.space_group_name_H-M   'P 1'
#
loop_
_entity.id
_entity.type
_entity.pdbx_description
1 polymer ?
#
loop_
_entity_poly.entity_id
_entity_poly.type
_entity_poly.pdbx_seq_one_letter_code
_entity_poly.pdbx_strand_id
1 'polypeptide(L)'
;MTHPHRHRRRRSVLPAALAAAALAGAGLTALSDTPAQAATARQVEKLDRGVVSVYNGSGNLVSWRWLGTDPDNVAFNVYRAGTKVNSSPITGTTTYFHSGAPPRPTTPSARW
;
A
#
# COMPACT_ATOMS: atom_id res chain seq x y z
N MET A 1 -51.19 -82.98 -15.87
CA MET A 1 -50.31 -83.66 -14.89
C MET A 1 -49.47 -82.61 -14.17
N THR A 2 -49.78 -82.41 -12.88
CA THR A 2 -48.86 -82.12 -11.75
C THR A 2 -47.94 -80.88 -11.79
N HIS A 3 -48.27 -79.86 -10.99
CA HIS A 3 -47.35 -78.83 -10.48
C HIS A 3 -46.30 -79.44 -9.52
N PRO A 4 -45.11 -78.83 -9.31
CA PRO A 4 -45.02 -77.90 -8.19
C PRO A 4 -44.03 -76.72 -8.32
N HIS A 5 -44.40 -75.64 -7.65
CA HIS A 5 -43.47 -74.68 -7.04
C HIS A 5 -42.50 -75.38 -6.09
N ARG A 6 -41.24 -74.92 -6.01
CA ARG A 6 -40.67 -74.41 -4.73
C ARG A 6 -39.22 -73.93 -4.83
N HIS A 7 -38.99 -72.82 -4.12
CA HIS A 7 -37.92 -72.60 -3.13
C HIS A 7 -36.50 -73.13 -3.46
N ARG A 8 -35.48 -72.27 -3.36
CA ARG A 8 -34.77 -71.97 -2.09
C ARG A 8 -33.54 -71.06 -2.32
N ARG A 9 -33.56 -69.94 -1.59
CA ARG A 9 -32.48 -69.33 -0.81
C ARG A 9 -31.01 -69.79 -1.02
N ARG A 10 -30.18 -68.75 -1.26
CA ARG A 10 -28.95 -68.36 -0.53
C ARG A 10 -27.69 -69.24 -0.68
N ARG A 11 -26.60 -68.58 -1.07
CA ARG A 11 -25.26 -68.51 -0.43
C ARG A 11 -24.37 -67.67 -1.35
N SER A 12 -24.06 -66.41 -1.04
CA SER A 12 -23.01 -65.95 -0.11
C SER A 12 -21.62 -66.42 -0.51
N VAL A 13 -20.80 -65.57 -1.15
CA VAL A 13 -19.37 -65.36 -0.83
C VAL A 13 -18.93 -63.98 -1.36
N LEU A 14 -18.61 -63.04 -0.46
CA LEU A 14 -17.68 -61.91 -0.68
C LEU A 14 -16.27 -62.40 -0.31
N PRO A 15 -15.16 -61.69 -0.56
CA PRO A 15 -14.79 -60.73 -1.61
C PRO A 15 -13.48 -61.18 -2.31
N ALA A 16 -13.07 -60.57 -3.42
CA ALA A 16 -11.74 -60.80 -3.98
C ALA A 16 -11.03 -59.49 -4.34
N ALA A 17 -10.04 -59.20 -3.50
CA ALA A 17 -8.76 -58.55 -3.76
C ALA A 17 -8.71 -57.06 -4.19
N LEU A 18 -8.11 -56.29 -3.28
CA LEU A 18 -7.45 -55.01 -3.52
C LEU A 18 -6.45 -55.10 -4.68
N ALA A 19 -6.52 -54.13 -5.59
CA ALA A 19 -5.36 -53.66 -6.34
C ALA A 19 -5.20 -52.17 -6.07
N ALA A 20 -4.29 -51.84 -5.15
CA ALA A 20 -3.76 -50.49 -5.03
C ALA A 20 -2.78 -50.28 -6.18
N ALA A 21 -3.08 -49.33 -7.06
CA ALA A 21 -2.13 -48.77 -8.00
C ALA A 21 -2.08 -47.26 -7.77
N ALA A 22 -1.07 -46.83 -7.00
CA ALA A 22 -0.72 -45.44 -6.86
C ALA A 22 -0.06 -44.95 -8.16
N LEU A 23 -0.59 -43.88 -8.75
CA LEU A 23 0.13 -43.06 -9.72
C LEU A 23 0.03 -41.59 -9.34
N ALA A 24 1.14 -41.13 -8.74
CA ALA A 24 1.73 -39.80 -8.72
C ALA A 24 0.81 -38.61 -8.99
N GLY A 25 0.40 -37.93 -7.91
CA GLY A 25 -0.06 -36.55 -7.98
C GLY A 25 1.08 -35.64 -8.46
N ALA A 26 0.96 -35.13 -9.68
CA ALA A 26 1.77 -34.00 -10.13
C ALA A 26 1.27 -32.76 -9.37
N GLY A 27 2.11 -32.30 -8.44
CA GLY A 27 1.79 -31.31 -7.44
C GLY A 27 1.34 -29.98 -8.03
N LEU A 28 0.22 -29.48 -7.51
CA LEU A 28 -0.07 -28.05 -7.49
C LEU A 28 1.03 -27.42 -6.62
N THR A 29 2.05 -26.82 -7.23
CA THR A 29 3.06 -26.05 -6.50
C THR A 29 2.33 -24.90 -5.82
N ALA A 30 2.11 -25.03 -4.51
CA ALA A 30 1.68 -23.92 -3.68
C ALA A 30 2.63 -22.75 -3.93
N LEU A 31 2.08 -21.63 -4.39
CA LEU A 31 2.77 -20.35 -4.35
C LEU A 31 2.91 -20.03 -2.86
N SER A 32 4.04 -20.45 -2.27
CA SER A 32 4.39 -20.05 -0.93
C SER A 32 4.52 -18.53 -0.92
N ASP A 33 3.54 -17.87 -0.33
CA ASP A 33 3.60 -16.44 0.00
C ASP A 33 4.61 -16.30 1.13
N THR A 34 5.91 -16.30 0.78
CA THR A 34 6.97 -16.02 1.75
C THR A 34 6.72 -14.62 2.28
N PRO A 35 6.48 -14.44 3.59
CA PRO A 35 6.35 -13.11 4.14
C PRO A 35 7.65 -12.36 3.86
N ALA A 36 7.55 -11.21 3.19
CA ALA A 36 8.68 -10.32 3.00
C ALA A 36 9.28 -10.04 4.39
N GLN A 37 10.52 -10.45 4.63
CA GLN A 37 11.23 -10.03 5.84
C GLN A 37 11.26 -8.50 5.83
N ALA A 38 10.60 -7.89 6.81
CA ALA A 38 10.71 -6.46 7.05
C ALA A 38 12.20 -6.14 7.21
N ALA A 39 12.70 -5.20 6.39
CA ALA A 39 14.05 -4.70 6.53
C ALA A 39 14.27 -4.29 7.98
N THR A 40 15.40 -4.68 8.58
CA THR A 40 15.79 -4.17 9.89
C THR A 40 15.75 -2.65 9.87
N ALA A 41 14.97 -2.05 10.77
CA ALA A 41 14.84 -0.60 10.84
C ALA A 41 16.24 0.00 11.03
N ARG A 42 16.65 0.85 10.08
CA ARG A 42 17.95 1.52 10.15
C ARG A 42 17.79 2.80 10.97
N GLN A 43 18.81 3.13 11.76
CA GLN A 43 18.89 4.46 12.34
C GLN A 43 18.98 5.47 11.19
N VAL A 44 18.05 6.42 11.17
CA VAL A 44 18.01 7.55 10.24
C VAL A 44 17.88 8.84 11.04
N GLU A 45 18.22 9.96 10.41
CA GLU A 45 18.07 11.28 11.03
C GLU A 45 16.60 11.60 11.30
N LYS A 46 16.31 12.21 12.45
CA LYS A 46 15.00 12.78 12.72
C LYS A 46 14.89 14.14 12.03
N LEU A 47 14.31 14.16 10.84
CA LEU A 47 14.14 15.38 10.06
C LEU A 47 12.80 16.06 10.34
N ASP A 48 12.81 17.38 10.20
CA ASP A 48 11.59 18.17 10.07
C ASP A 48 11.10 18.20 8.62
N ARG A 49 9.97 18.90 8.39
CA ARG A 49 9.40 19.05 7.05
C ARG A 49 10.26 19.90 6.11
N GLY A 50 11.25 20.65 6.60
CA GLY A 50 12.18 21.41 5.76
C GLY A 50 11.52 22.34 4.76
N VAL A 51 10.48 23.08 5.17
CA VAL A 51 9.72 23.94 4.26
C VAL A 51 10.61 25.10 3.79
N VAL A 52 10.70 25.28 2.47
CA VAL A 52 11.42 26.39 1.83
C VAL A 52 10.46 27.13 0.91
N SER A 53 10.55 28.46 0.86
CA SER A 53 9.77 29.33 -0.02
C SER A 53 10.71 30.25 -0.78
N VAL A 54 10.66 30.20 -2.11
CA VAL A 54 11.50 31.03 -2.99
C VAL A 54 10.61 31.92 -3.85
N TYR A 55 10.84 33.24 -3.78
CA TYR A 55 10.16 34.20 -4.64
C TYR A 55 10.77 34.20 -6.04
N ASN A 56 9.93 34.06 -7.08
CA ASN A 56 10.38 33.99 -8.48
C ASN A 56 9.96 35.21 -9.32
N GLY A 57 9.44 36.27 -8.70
CA GLY A 57 8.95 37.47 -9.39
C GLY A 57 7.43 37.53 -9.60
N SER A 58 6.74 36.39 -9.62
CA SER A 58 5.26 36.32 -9.77
C SER A 58 4.56 35.63 -8.59
N GLY A 59 5.33 34.96 -7.73
CA GLY A 59 4.84 34.28 -6.54
C GLY A 59 5.96 33.58 -5.79
N ASN A 60 5.57 32.70 -4.88
CA ASN A 60 6.50 31.84 -4.15
C ASN A 60 6.34 30.39 -4.58
N LEU A 61 7.45 29.76 -4.96
CA LEU A 61 7.55 28.31 -5.06
C LEU A 61 7.88 27.77 -3.66
N VAL A 62 6.96 27.00 -3.09
CA VAL A 62 7.11 26.38 -1.77
C VAL A 62 7.39 24.91 -1.96
N SER A 63 8.43 24.38 -1.31
CA SER A 63 8.78 22.95 -1.34
C SER A 63 9.08 22.43 0.07
N TRP A 64 8.82 21.13 0.29
CA TRP A 64 9.02 20.45 1.58
C TRP A 64 9.39 18.98 1.39
N ARG A 65 9.76 18.32 2.47
CA ARG A 65 10.10 16.89 2.50
C ARG A 65 8.86 16.01 2.62
N TRP A 66 8.81 14.95 1.80
CA TRP A 66 8.05 13.74 2.09
C TRP A 66 8.96 12.84 2.93
N LEU A 67 8.65 12.63 4.20
CA LEU A 67 9.49 11.86 5.10
C LEU A 67 9.23 10.37 4.93
N GLY A 68 10.25 9.53 5.12
CA GLY A 68 10.07 8.07 5.13
C GLY A 68 9.17 7.55 6.27
N THR A 69 8.83 8.41 7.23
CA THR A 69 7.86 8.12 8.30
C THR A 69 6.44 8.60 7.99
N ASP A 70 6.24 9.32 6.88
CA ASP A 70 4.89 9.71 6.45
C ASP A 70 4.21 8.51 5.77
N PRO A 71 2.89 8.31 5.95
CA PRO A 71 2.14 7.29 5.19
C PRO A 71 2.17 7.55 3.68
N ASP A 72 2.04 6.49 2.87
CA ASP A 72 2.01 6.60 1.41
C ASP A 72 0.86 7.47 0.87
N ASN A 73 -0.25 7.54 1.61
CA ASN A 73 -1.42 8.34 1.27
C ASN A 73 -1.45 9.71 1.98
N VAL A 74 -0.30 10.19 2.48
CA VAL A 74 -0.20 11.51 3.12
C VAL A 74 -0.61 12.63 2.14
N ALA A 75 -1.32 13.63 2.67
CA ALA A 75 -1.68 14.83 1.95
C ALA A 75 -1.26 16.07 2.75
N PHE A 76 -0.98 17.17 2.05
CA PHE A 76 -0.44 18.39 2.65
C PHE A 76 -1.34 19.60 2.41
N ASN A 77 -1.47 20.45 3.42
CA ASN A 77 -2.01 21.81 3.25
C ASN A 77 -0.88 22.81 3.43
N VAL A 78 -0.87 23.86 2.61
CA VAL A 78 0.09 24.95 2.67
C VAL A 78 -0.60 26.16 3.29
N TYR A 79 0.09 26.78 4.23
CA TYR A 79 -0.41 27.96 4.94
C TYR A 79 0.57 29.12 4.75
N ARG A 80 0.04 30.32 4.53
CA ARG A 80 0.78 31.57 4.51
C ARG A 80 0.22 32.50 5.57
N ALA A 81 1.05 32.89 6.54
CA ALA A 81 0.65 33.73 7.66
C ALA A 81 -0.63 33.23 8.38
N GLY A 82 -0.75 31.91 8.55
CA GLY A 82 -1.91 31.27 9.20
C GLY A 82 -3.09 30.97 8.28
N THR A 83 -3.11 31.48 7.04
CA THR A 83 -4.20 31.26 6.08
C THR A 83 -3.87 30.12 5.13
N LYS A 84 -4.79 29.15 4.95
CA LYS A 84 -4.64 28.08 3.97
C LYS A 84 -4.68 28.65 2.54
N VAL A 85 -3.71 28.29 1.70
CA VAL A 85 -3.60 28.85 0.33
C VAL A 85 -3.98 27.86 -0.77
N ASN A 86 -3.94 26.55 -0.51
CA ASN A 86 -4.42 25.53 -1.45
C ASN A 86 -5.92 25.22 -1.21
N SER A 87 -6.69 25.06 -2.29
CA SER A 87 -8.12 24.75 -2.23
C SER A 87 -8.37 23.33 -1.69
N SER A 88 -7.67 22.35 -2.23
CA SER A 88 -7.73 20.93 -1.85
C SER A 88 -6.37 20.42 -1.35
N PRO A 89 -6.32 19.42 -0.44
CA PRO A 89 -5.06 18.83 0.01
C PRO A 89 -4.19 18.37 -1.15
N ILE A 90 -2.89 18.64 -1.04
CA ILE A 90 -1.89 18.33 -2.06
C ILE A 90 -1.41 16.89 -1.85
N THR A 91 -1.51 16.08 -2.90
CA THR A 91 -1.07 14.69 -2.94
C THR A 91 -0.14 14.46 -4.14
N GLY A 92 0.76 13.49 -4.06
CA GLY A 92 1.64 13.10 -5.18
C GLY A 92 2.76 14.11 -5.52
N THR A 93 2.82 15.24 -4.84
CA THR A 93 3.92 16.22 -4.93
C THR A 93 4.16 16.87 -3.58
N THR A 94 5.39 17.34 -3.37
CA THR A 94 5.77 18.15 -2.20
C THR A 94 6.22 19.55 -2.59
N THR A 95 5.58 20.09 -3.62
CA THR A 95 5.80 21.46 -4.11
C THR A 95 4.46 22.14 -4.41
N TYR A 96 4.38 23.43 -4.11
CA TYR A 96 3.20 24.27 -4.36
C TYR A 96 3.62 25.67 -4.81
N PHE A 97 2.99 26.18 -5.87
CA PHE A 97 3.18 27.57 -6.28
C PHE A 97 2.04 28.44 -5.73
N HIS A 98 2.41 29.45 -4.94
CA HIS A 98 1.50 30.46 -4.42
C HIS A 98 1.68 31.77 -5.18
N SER A 99 0.69 32.15 -5.98
CA SER A 99 0.66 33.43 -6.69
C SER A 99 0.40 34.62 -5.75
N GLY A 100 0.87 35.81 -6.14
CA GLY A 100 0.46 37.06 -5.49
C GLY A 100 1.14 37.40 -4.17
N ALA A 101 2.25 36.73 -3.84
CA ALA A 101 3.06 37.12 -2.70
C ALA A 101 3.95 38.31 -3.05
N PRO A 102 3.89 39.44 -2.31
CA PRO A 102 4.77 40.58 -2.57
C PRO A 102 6.25 40.20 -2.33
N PRO A 103 7.19 40.85 -3.05
CA PRO A 103 8.61 40.71 -2.76
C PRO A 103 8.90 41.05 -1.29
N ARG A 104 9.99 40.50 -0.75
CA ARG A 104 10.45 40.80 0.62
C ARG A 104 10.46 42.33 0.81
N PRO A 105 9.84 42.88 1.87
CA PRO A 105 9.90 44.31 2.14
C PRO A 105 11.35 44.77 2.25
N THR A 106 11.83 45.51 1.27
CA THR A 106 13.10 46.23 1.34
C THR A 106 12.82 47.54 2.03
N THR A 107 12.63 47.52 3.36
CA THR A 107 12.71 48.76 4.14
C THR A 107 14.18 48.93 4.51
N PRO A 108 14.90 49.91 3.93
CA PRO A 108 16.20 50.29 4.46
C PRO A 108 15.95 50.77 5.89
N SER A 109 16.57 50.13 6.87
CA SER A 109 16.55 50.63 8.24
C SER A 109 17.33 51.94 8.25
N ALA A 110 16.65 53.06 8.04
CA ALA A 110 17.18 54.38 8.37
C ALA A 110 17.24 54.45 9.89
N ARG A 111 18.39 54.05 10.45
CA ARG A 111 18.75 54.35 11.83
C ARG A 111 19.45 55.71 11.81
N TRP A 112 18.81 56.70 12.42
CA TRP A 112 19.52 57.82 13.04
C TRP A 112 20.14 57.32 14.35
#